data_AF-A0A2K8KBG6-F1
#
_entry.id   AF-A0A2K8KBG6-F1
#
_cell.length_a   1.000
_cell.length_b   1.000
_cell.length_c   1.000
_cell.angle_alpha   90.00
_cell.angle_beta   90.00
_cell.angle_gamma   90.00
#
_symmetry.space_group_name_H-M   'P 1'
#
loop_
_entity.id
_entity.type
_entity.pdbx_description
1 polymer ?
#
loop_
_entity_poly.entity_id
_entity_poly.type
_entity_poly.pdbx_seq_one_letter_code
_entity_poly.pdbx_strand_id
1 'polypeptide(L)'
;MTLRSGAEPPEDYRPDDNGRVVFSAVFQTQQDHGGWGYRLDEETAGPEFARAPKSLIDQLSPTSSVSANRWRRTCIENSARRSRKLSDGDVIRLGHALEFNDGRARRHFKMILEKPPGYTRSRTVFQCIETGMTCRISGFRKREWVVMSEVVELETTVADTTVDADT
;
A
#
# COMPACT_ATOMS: atom_id res chain seq x y z
N MET A 1 17.55 -20.79 12.74
CA MET A 1 19.01 -20.79 13.00
C MET A 1 19.16 -20.60 14.50
N THR A 2 19.56 -21.63 15.24
CA THR A 2 19.86 -21.51 16.67
C THR A 2 21.21 -20.82 16.80
N LEU A 3 21.24 -19.69 17.50
CA LEU A 3 22.50 -19.04 17.86
C LEU A 3 23.37 -20.04 18.62
N ARG A 4 24.67 -20.09 18.33
CA ARG A 4 25.62 -20.88 19.12
C ARG A 4 25.53 -20.40 20.56
N SER A 5 25.50 -21.32 21.52
CA SER A 5 25.59 -21.01 22.94
C SER A 5 26.77 -20.08 23.19
N GLY A 6 26.51 -18.85 23.64
CA GLY A 6 27.52 -17.81 23.86
C GLY A 6 27.60 -16.71 22.79
N ALA A 7 26.75 -16.72 21.76
CA ALA A 7 26.60 -15.55 20.89
C ALA A 7 25.78 -14.48 21.62
N GLU A 8 26.39 -13.32 21.88
CA GLU A 8 25.65 -12.18 22.43
C GLU A 8 24.55 -11.76 21.45
N PRO A 9 23.35 -11.46 21.95
CA PRO A 9 22.31 -10.89 21.11
C PRO A 9 22.85 -9.60 20.48
N PRO A 10 22.47 -9.27 19.22
CA PRO A 10 22.87 -8.00 18.63
C PRO A 10 22.49 -6.87 19.59
N GLU A 11 23.40 -5.92 19.83
CA GLU A 11 23.35 -4.95 20.94
C GLU A 11 21.99 -4.24 21.07
N ASP A 12 21.31 -4.04 19.94
CA ASP A 12 20.04 -3.35 19.84
C ASP A 12 18.80 -4.22 20.12
N TYR A 13 18.92 -5.50 20.45
CA TYR A 13 17.78 -6.42 20.58
C TYR A 13 17.61 -6.95 22.00
N ARG A 14 16.36 -6.95 22.46
CA ARG A 14 16.01 -7.51 23.77
C ARG A 14 15.62 -9.00 23.63
N PRO A 15 16.34 -9.93 24.25
CA PRO A 15 15.95 -11.34 24.27
C PRO A 15 14.68 -11.56 25.11
N ASP A 16 13.94 -12.62 24.80
CA ASP A 16 12.80 -13.09 25.61
C ASP A 16 13.26 -13.81 26.89
N ASP A 17 12.30 -14.29 27.70
CA ASP A 17 12.57 -15.00 28.97
C ASP A 17 13.43 -16.26 28.80
N ASN A 18 13.52 -16.81 27.58
CA ASN A 18 14.32 -17.97 27.23
C ASN A 18 15.67 -17.60 26.58
N GLY A 19 16.02 -16.31 26.53
CA GLY A 19 17.24 -15.84 25.88
C GLY A 19 17.15 -15.81 24.35
N ARG A 20 15.97 -15.99 23.75
CA ARG A 20 15.80 -16.03 22.29
C ARG A 20 15.58 -14.63 21.74
N VAL A 21 16.21 -14.37 20.59
CA VAL A 21 15.98 -13.18 19.76
C VAL A 21 15.39 -13.59 18.41
N VAL A 22 14.37 -12.85 17.98
CA VAL A 22 13.76 -12.96 16.66
C VAL A 22 13.94 -11.63 15.93
N PHE A 23 14.58 -11.68 14.77
CA PHE A 23 14.81 -10.54 13.90
C PHE A 23 14.36 -10.88 12.48
N SER A 24 14.13 -9.85 11.65
CA SER A 24 13.78 -10.04 10.24
C SER A 24 15.01 -9.95 9.34
N ALA A 25 15.05 -10.84 8.35
CA ALA A 25 15.98 -10.79 7.24
C ALA A 25 15.23 -10.39 5.95
N VAL A 26 15.85 -9.53 5.15
CA VAL A 26 15.35 -9.09 3.85
C VAL A 26 16.30 -9.61 2.77
N PHE A 27 15.78 -10.52 1.93
CA PHE A 27 16.55 -11.05 0.81
C PHE A 27 16.16 -10.30 -0.46
N GLN A 28 17.07 -9.50 -0.97
CA GLN A 28 16.92 -8.88 -2.28
C GLN A 28 17.49 -9.83 -3.32
N THR A 29 16.66 -10.31 -4.23
CA THR A 29 17.07 -11.23 -5.28
C THR A 29 17.03 -10.53 -6.62
N GLN A 30 18.04 -10.71 -7.44
CA GLN A 30 18.08 -10.22 -8.81
C GLN A 30 18.37 -11.36 -9.76
N GLN A 31 17.66 -11.39 -10.88
CA GLN A 31 17.96 -12.26 -12.00
C GLN A 31 18.39 -11.37 -13.17
N ASP A 32 19.56 -11.66 -13.74
CA ASP A 32 20.09 -10.89 -14.86
C ASP A 32 20.96 -11.77 -15.77
N HIS A 33 20.81 -11.61 -17.10
CA HIS A 33 21.55 -12.33 -18.16
C HIS A 33 21.77 -13.84 -17.91
N GLY A 34 20.77 -14.54 -17.34
CA GLY A 34 20.85 -15.98 -17.05
C GLY A 34 21.51 -16.36 -15.71
N GLY A 35 22.01 -15.38 -14.95
CA GLY A 35 22.47 -15.53 -13.57
C GLY A 35 21.39 -15.16 -12.55
N TRP A 36 21.54 -15.66 -11.32
CA TRP A 36 20.71 -15.32 -10.17
C TRP A 36 21.62 -14.97 -8.99
N GLY A 37 21.34 -13.84 -8.33
CA GLY A 37 22.10 -13.37 -7.18
C GLY A 37 21.17 -12.86 -6.08
N TYR A 38 21.70 -12.77 -4.86
CA TYR A 38 21.00 -12.19 -3.74
C TYR A 38 21.90 -11.31 -2.87
N ARG A 39 21.29 -10.32 -2.24
CA ARG A 39 21.85 -9.54 -1.13
C ARG A 39 20.99 -9.76 0.10
N LEU A 40 21.65 -10.03 1.22
CA LEU A 40 21.01 -10.10 2.53
C LEU A 40 21.09 -8.72 3.18
N ASP A 41 19.94 -8.16 3.48
CA ASP A 41 19.77 -7.01 4.36
C ASP A 41 18.93 -7.42 5.58
N GLU A 42 18.78 -6.53 6.55
CA GLU A 42 17.95 -6.76 7.74
C GLU A 42 16.82 -5.72 7.82
N GLU A 43 16.40 -5.36 9.03
CA GLU A 43 15.37 -4.36 9.33
C GLU A 43 15.80 -2.92 8.99
N THR A 44 16.96 -2.75 8.35
CA THR A 44 17.52 -1.48 7.86
C THR A 44 17.45 -1.35 6.35
N ALA A 45 16.87 -2.32 5.63
CA ALA A 45 16.81 -2.35 4.16
C ALA A 45 16.12 -1.12 3.50
N GLY A 46 15.52 -0.23 4.29
CA GLY A 46 14.89 1.00 3.82
C GLY A 46 13.43 0.82 3.40
N PRO A 47 12.72 1.93 3.12
CA PRO A 47 11.27 1.92 2.93
C PRO A 47 10.79 1.15 1.70
N GLU A 48 11.64 1.00 0.67
CA GLU A 48 11.30 0.28 -0.57
C GLU A 48 10.96 -1.20 -0.33
N PHE A 49 11.68 -1.81 0.62
CA PHE A 49 11.57 -3.22 0.98
C PHE A 49 10.67 -3.45 2.20
N ALA A 50 9.98 -2.42 2.70
CA ALA A 50 9.06 -2.50 3.83
C ALA A 50 7.70 -3.11 3.43
N ARG A 51 7.71 -4.42 3.10
CA ARG A 51 6.54 -5.16 2.57
C ARG A 51 6.13 -6.36 3.41
N ALA A 52 6.78 -6.58 4.55
CA ALA A 52 6.48 -7.71 5.43
C ALA A 52 5.03 -7.62 5.96
N PRO A 53 4.32 -8.76 6.07
CA PRO A 53 2.98 -8.78 6.64
C PRO A 53 3.02 -8.49 8.15
N LYS A 54 1.95 -7.91 8.69
CA LYS A 54 1.84 -7.62 10.13
C LYS A 54 2.11 -8.84 11.01
N SER A 55 1.63 -10.02 10.61
CA SER A 55 1.84 -11.27 11.36
C SER A 55 3.31 -11.67 11.53
N LEU A 56 4.19 -11.27 10.60
CA LEU A 56 5.64 -11.49 10.72
C LEU A 56 6.24 -10.44 11.67
N ILE A 57 5.86 -9.17 11.51
CA ILE A 57 6.34 -8.08 12.37
C ILE A 57 6.01 -8.33 13.85
N ASP A 58 4.82 -8.87 14.13
CA ASP A 58 4.36 -9.18 15.49
C ASP A 58 5.17 -10.29 16.18
N GLN A 59 5.98 -11.05 15.43
CA GLN A 59 6.87 -12.09 15.98
C GLN A 59 8.27 -11.57 16.33
N LEU A 60 8.61 -10.35 15.94
CA LEU A 60 9.96 -9.82 16.09
C LEU A 60 10.21 -9.36 17.54
N SER A 61 11.39 -9.66 18.06
CA SER A 61 11.82 -9.20 19.38
C SER A 61 11.91 -7.66 19.41
N PRO A 62 11.61 -7.02 20.56
CA PRO A 62 11.78 -5.58 20.71
C PRO A 62 13.22 -5.14 20.42
N THR A 63 13.37 -3.96 19.81
CA THR A 63 14.68 -3.40 19.48
C THR A 63 14.75 -1.89 19.77
N SER A 64 15.92 -1.40 20.19
CA SER A 64 16.24 0.03 20.34
C SER A 64 16.58 0.71 19.01
N SER A 65 16.83 -0.06 17.94
CA SER A 65 17.24 0.49 16.66
C SER A 65 16.12 1.34 16.03
N VAL A 66 16.42 2.63 15.83
CA VAL A 66 15.48 3.59 15.22
C VAL A 66 15.13 3.19 13.79
N SER A 67 16.11 2.71 13.03
CA SER A 67 15.93 2.29 11.64
C SER A 67 15.04 1.05 11.54
N ALA A 68 15.26 0.05 12.40
CA ALA A 68 14.46 -1.16 12.47
C ALA A 68 12.99 -0.83 12.81
N ASN A 69 12.78 -0.02 13.85
CA ASN A 69 11.43 0.39 14.25
C ASN A 69 10.71 1.20 13.16
N ARG A 70 11.42 2.07 12.43
CA ARG A 70 10.87 2.80 11.27
C ARG A 70 10.44 1.83 10.16
N TRP A 71 11.28 0.85 9.84
CA TRP A 71 10.95 -0.18 8.84
C TRP A 71 9.73 -1.01 9.26
N ARG A 72 9.67 -1.49 10.51
CA ARG A 72 8.52 -2.23 11.06
C ARG A 72 7.23 -1.43 10.96
N ARG A 73 7.25 -0.15 11.36
CA ARG A 73 6.09 0.76 11.25
C ARG A 73 5.62 0.87 9.80
N THR A 74 6.56 1.04 8.86
CA THR A 74 6.26 1.15 7.43
C THR A 74 5.64 -0.15 6.88
N CYS A 75 6.15 -1.31 7.30
CA CYS A 75 5.56 -2.62 6.98
C CYS A 75 4.11 -2.72 7.46
N ILE A 76 3.82 -2.29 8.69
CA ILE A 76 2.47 -2.31 9.27
C ILE A 76 1.53 -1.40 8.46
N GLU A 77 1.93 -0.15 8.18
CA GLU A 77 1.14 0.80 7.40
C GLU A 77 0.85 0.27 5.99
N ASN A 78 1.85 -0.32 5.34
CA ASN A 78 1.69 -0.93 4.02
C ASN A 78 0.80 -2.18 4.05
N SER A 79 0.88 -3.00 5.10
CA SER A 79 0.02 -4.17 5.30
C SER A 79 -1.44 -3.75 5.51
N ALA A 80 -1.68 -2.72 6.32
CA ALA A 80 -3.01 -2.12 6.50
C ALA A 80 -3.57 -1.58 5.17
N ARG A 81 -2.77 -0.82 4.42
CA ARG A 81 -3.17 -0.32 3.09
C ARG A 81 -3.55 -1.44 2.11
N ARG A 82 -2.87 -2.58 2.14
CA ARG A 82 -3.15 -3.72 1.25
C ARG A 82 -4.37 -4.53 1.66
N SER A 83 -4.62 -4.66 2.97
CA SER A 83 -5.69 -5.47 3.54
C SER A 83 -7.07 -4.80 3.52
N ARG A 84 -7.16 -3.50 3.19
CA ARG A 84 -8.44 -2.79 2.99
C ARG A 84 -9.34 -3.58 2.03
N LYS A 85 -10.59 -3.82 2.44
CA LYS A 85 -11.58 -4.49 1.60
C LYS A 85 -12.14 -3.50 0.58
N LEU A 86 -12.43 -4.02 -0.61
CA LEU A 86 -13.07 -3.28 -1.68
C LEU A 86 -13.96 -4.27 -2.42
N SER A 87 -15.24 -3.94 -2.53
CA SER A 87 -16.30 -4.75 -3.10
C SER A 87 -16.73 -4.21 -4.46
N ASP A 88 -17.32 -5.09 -5.27
CA ASP A 88 -17.90 -4.67 -6.56
C ASP A 88 -18.96 -3.60 -6.35
N GLY A 89 -18.92 -2.55 -7.17
CA GLY A 89 -19.83 -1.41 -7.08
C GLY A 89 -19.39 -0.29 -6.14
N ASP A 90 -18.39 -0.50 -5.28
CA ASP A 90 -17.91 0.53 -4.35
C ASP A 90 -17.41 1.78 -5.10
N VAL A 91 -17.86 2.95 -4.66
CA VAL A 91 -17.32 4.23 -5.11
C VAL A 91 -16.14 4.59 -4.22
N ILE A 92 -15.02 4.95 -4.81
CA ILE A 92 -13.80 5.33 -4.12
C ILE A 92 -13.36 6.74 -4.49
N ARG A 93 -12.74 7.41 -3.52
CA ARG A 93 -11.97 8.65 -3.74
C ARG A 93 -10.50 8.39 -3.46
N LEU A 94 -9.65 8.66 -4.45
CA LEU A 94 -8.20 8.64 -4.28
C LEU A 94 -7.73 9.86 -3.49
N GLY A 95 -6.74 9.67 -2.61
CA GLY A 95 -6.10 10.77 -1.87
C GLY A 95 -5.36 11.74 -2.80
N HIS A 96 -4.71 11.18 -3.84
CA HIS A 96 -4.05 11.93 -4.90
C HIS A 96 -4.76 11.72 -6.23
N ALA A 97 -4.96 12.81 -6.98
CA ALA A 97 -5.55 12.74 -8.30
C ALA A 97 -4.66 11.97 -9.29
N LEU A 98 -5.31 11.27 -10.21
CA LEU A 98 -4.66 10.67 -11.37
C LEU A 98 -4.79 11.61 -12.55
N GLU A 99 -3.67 11.95 -13.16
CA GLU A 99 -3.63 12.64 -14.45
C GLU A 99 -3.91 11.64 -15.56
N PHE A 100 -4.82 12.02 -16.46
CA PHE A 100 -5.16 11.25 -17.65
C PHE A 100 -4.60 11.94 -18.89
N ASN A 101 -4.59 11.22 -20.02
CA ASN A 101 -4.06 11.73 -21.29
C ASN A 101 -4.79 12.97 -21.81
N ASP A 102 -5.97 13.29 -21.28
CA ASP A 102 -6.74 14.50 -21.59
C ASP A 102 -6.34 15.71 -20.71
N GLY A 103 -5.27 15.58 -19.92
CA GLY A 103 -4.72 16.64 -19.07
C GLY A 103 -5.55 16.91 -17.79
N ARG A 104 -6.62 16.14 -17.55
CA ARG A 104 -7.49 16.33 -16.38
C ARG A 104 -7.11 15.37 -15.27
N ALA A 105 -7.07 15.90 -14.05
CA ALA A 105 -6.78 15.15 -12.86
C ALA A 105 -8.08 14.69 -12.19
N ARG A 106 -8.23 13.38 -11.95
CA ARG A 106 -9.48 12.80 -11.41
C ARG A 106 -9.25 11.95 -10.18
N ARG A 107 -10.23 11.93 -9.28
CA ARG A 107 -10.13 11.26 -7.97
C ARG A 107 -11.23 10.23 -7.70
N HIS A 108 -12.36 10.33 -8.40
CA HIS A 108 -13.56 9.54 -8.11
C HIS A 108 -13.74 8.41 -9.11
N PHE A 109 -13.81 7.19 -8.59
CA PHE A 109 -13.94 5.99 -9.42
C PHE A 109 -14.89 4.98 -8.78
N LYS A 110 -15.71 4.33 -9.59
CA LYS A 110 -16.49 3.16 -9.19
C LYS A 110 -15.69 1.89 -9.50
N MET A 111 -15.55 1.00 -8.53
CA MET A 111 -14.95 -0.31 -8.74
C MET A 111 -15.93 -1.23 -9.47
N ILE A 112 -15.45 -1.93 -10.50
CA ILE A 112 -16.19 -2.95 -11.24
C ILE A 112 -15.35 -4.24 -11.26
N LEU A 113 -15.97 -5.35 -10.91
CA LEU A 113 -15.43 -6.70 -11.13
C LEU A 113 -15.87 -7.21 -12.50
N GLU A 114 -15.02 -7.02 -13.50
CA GLU A 114 -15.25 -7.51 -14.85
C GLU A 114 -14.85 -8.99 -14.95
N LYS A 115 -15.75 -9.86 -15.45
CA LYS A 115 -15.44 -11.26 -15.77
C LYS A 115 -15.60 -11.50 -17.28
N PRO A 116 -14.54 -11.31 -18.09
CA PRO A 116 -14.66 -11.46 -19.53
C PRO A 116 -14.91 -12.92 -19.92
N PRO A 117 -15.60 -13.18 -21.05
CA PRO A 117 -15.83 -14.55 -21.54
C PRO A 117 -14.53 -15.33 -21.70
N GLY A 118 -14.50 -16.58 -21.25
CA GLY A 118 -13.31 -17.45 -21.30
C GLY A 118 -12.30 -17.24 -20.17
N TYR A 119 -12.51 -16.27 -19.27
CA TYR A 119 -11.64 -16.07 -18.11
C TYR A 119 -12.17 -16.76 -16.85
N THR A 120 -11.28 -17.42 -16.14
CA THR A 120 -11.60 -18.09 -14.87
C THR A 120 -11.69 -17.13 -13.68
N ARG A 121 -11.07 -15.94 -13.77
CA ARG A 121 -11.00 -14.95 -12.68
C ARG A 121 -11.52 -13.59 -13.12
N SER A 122 -12.27 -12.94 -12.24
CA SER A 122 -12.66 -11.54 -12.41
C SER A 122 -11.45 -10.61 -12.30
N ARG A 123 -11.52 -9.48 -12.98
CA ARG A 123 -10.51 -8.43 -13.00
C ARG A 123 -11.11 -7.18 -12.36
N THR A 124 -10.33 -6.52 -11.52
CA THR A 124 -10.70 -5.21 -10.99
C THR A 124 -10.46 -4.12 -12.03
N VAL A 125 -11.53 -3.44 -12.41
CA VAL A 125 -11.55 -2.28 -13.31
C VAL A 125 -12.18 -1.11 -12.55
N PHE A 126 -11.85 0.11 -12.94
CA PHE A 126 -12.37 1.32 -12.33
C PHE A 126 -13.08 2.16 -13.38
N GLN A 127 -14.33 2.52 -13.16
CA GLN A 127 -15.05 3.46 -13.98
C GLN A 127 -14.93 4.86 -13.39
N CYS A 128 -14.46 5.82 -14.17
CA CYS A 128 -14.46 7.21 -13.78
C CYS A 128 -15.90 7.72 -13.70
N ILE A 129 -16.29 8.33 -12.57
CA ILE A 129 -17.66 8.84 -12.40
C ILE A 129 -17.92 10.04 -13.31
N GLU A 130 -16.92 10.89 -13.51
CA GLU A 130 -17.06 12.13 -14.28
C GLU A 130 -17.23 11.88 -15.79
N THR A 131 -16.60 10.83 -16.34
CA THR A 131 -16.60 10.57 -17.79
C THR A 131 -17.29 9.27 -18.19
N GLY A 132 -17.61 8.40 -17.22
CA GLY A 132 -18.10 7.04 -17.49
C GLY A 132 -17.05 6.10 -18.08
N MET A 133 -15.82 6.56 -18.34
CA MET A 133 -14.76 5.76 -18.96
C MET A 133 -14.14 4.77 -17.97
N THR A 134 -13.92 3.54 -18.42
CA THR A 134 -13.27 2.49 -17.63
C THR A 134 -11.76 2.50 -17.82
N CYS A 135 -11.01 2.37 -16.73
CA CYS A 135 -9.56 2.32 -16.72
C CYS A 135 -9.02 1.33 -15.66
N ARG A 136 -7.73 1.02 -15.75
CA ARG A 136 -7.00 0.29 -14.72
C ARG A 136 -6.10 1.24 -13.95
N ILE A 137 -6.22 1.26 -12.64
CA ILE A 137 -5.39 2.09 -11.77
C ILE A 137 -4.15 1.29 -11.36
N SER A 138 -2.98 1.71 -11.85
CA SER A 138 -1.70 1.08 -11.51
C SER A 138 -1.38 1.24 -10.03
N GLY A 139 -0.93 0.14 -9.41
CA GLY A 139 -0.57 0.13 -7.99
C GLY A 139 -1.71 0.52 -7.04
N PHE A 140 -2.98 0.39 -7.43
CA PHE A 140 -4.14 0.85 -6.67
C PHE A 140 -4.09 0.51 -5.17
N ARG A 141 -3.75 -0.73 -4.81
CA ARG A 141 -3.65 -1.18 -3.41
C ARG A 141 -2.58 -0.46 -2.58
N LYS A 142 -1.58 0.14 -3.23
CA LYS A 142 -0.52 0.95 -2.59
C LYS A 142 -0.94 2.42 -2.41
N ARG A 143 -1.95 2.89 -3.14
CA ARG A 143 -2.41 4.29 -3.10
C ARG A 143 -3.32 4.53 -1.91
N GLU A 144 -3.39 5.77 -1.48
CA GLU A 144 -4.36 6.22 -0.49
C GLU A 144 -5.73 6.38 -1.16
N TRP A 145 -6.75 5.79 -0.54
CA TRP A 145 -8.12 5.83 -1.03
C TRP A 145 -9.08 5.52 0.10
N VAL A 146 -10.28 6.07 -0.01
CA VAL A 146 -11.42 5.85 0.89
C VAL A 146 -12.61 5.39 0.06
N VAL A 147 -13.38 4.44 0.59
CA VAL A 147 -14.70 4.13 0.03
C VAL A 147 -15.61 5.28 0.42
N MET A 148 -16.28 5.86 -0.56
CA MET A 148 -17.36 6.81 -0.33
C MET A 148 -18.60 5.97 -0.03
N SER A 149 -19.04 5.99 1.23
CA SER A 149 -20.44 5.66 1.52
C SER A 149 -21.31 6.65 0.77
N GLU A 150 -22.46 6.21 0.23
CA GLU A 150 -23.49 7.12 -0.28
C GLU A 150 -23.96 8.05 0.84
N VAL A 151 -23.23 9.13 1.06
CA VAL A 151 -23.77 10.39 1.52
C VAL A 151 -23.57 11.31 0.33
N VAL A 152 -24.67 11.49 -0.37
CA VAL A 152 -24.85 12.52 -1.39
C VAL A 152 -24.44 13.86 -0.76
N GLU A 153 -23.25 14.34 -1.09
CA GLU A 153 -23.00 15.78 -1.20
C GLU A 153 -22.77 16.09 -2.68
N LEU A 154 -23.79 15.75 -3.48
CA LEU A 154 -24.09 16.54 -4.67
C LEU A 154 -24.75 17.81 -4.17
N GLU A 155 -24.00 18.91 -4.15
CA GLU A 155 -24.43 20.32 -4.18
C GLU A 155 -23.53 21.20 -3.30
N THR A 156 -22.36 21.61 -3.83
CA THR A 156 -21.88 23.01 -3.69
C THR A 156 -20.62 23.23 -4.52
N THR A 157 -20.76 23.30 -5.86
CA THR A 157 -19.79 24.05 -6.68
C THR A 157 -20.39 24.52 -8.00
N VAL A 158 -21.64 25.00 -7.98
CA VAL A 158 -22.22 25.76 -9.09
C VAL A 158 -23.08 26.89 -8.52
N ALA A 159 -22.45 27.86 -7.86
CA ALA A 159 -23.04 29.17 -7.58
C ALA A 159 -21.94 30.15 -7.15
N ASP A 160 -20.99 30.43 -8.03
CA ASP A 160 -20.26 31.71 -7.95
C ASP A 160 -19.89 32.17 -9.36
N THR A 161 -20.92 32.48 -10.14
CA THR A 161 -20.82 33.27 -11.36
C THR A 161 -22.12 34.04 -11.54
N THR A 162 -22.20 35.18 -10.88
CA THR A 162 -23.07 36.31 -11.21
C THR A 162 -22.30 37.51 -10.64
N VAL A 163 -21.37 38.08 -11.39
CA VAL A 163 -21.61 39.16 -12.36
C VAL A 163 -22.54 40.20 -11.72
N ASP A 164 -21.94 41.17 -11.02
CA ASP A 164 -22.53 42.49 -10.87
C ASP A 164 -21.56 43.49 -11.50
N ALA A 165 -21.95 43.91 -12.71
CA ALA A 165 -21.54 45.15 -13.33
C ALA A 165 -22.61 46.22 -13.02
N ASP A 166 -22.16 47.46 -12.91
CA ASP A 166 -22.90 48.73 -12.89
C ASP A 166 -23.74 49.10 -11.65
N THR A 167 -23.20 50.03 -10.86
CA THR A 167 -23.68 51.43 -10.79
C THR A 167 -22.60 52.34 -10.22
#